data_AF-A0A935WDY1-F1
#
_entry.id   AF-A0A935WDY1-F1
#
_cell.length_a   1.000
_cell.length_b   1.000
_cell.length_c   1.000
_cell.angle_alpha   90.00
_cell.angle_beta   90.00
_cell.angle_gamma   90.00
#
_symmetry.space_group_name_H-M   'P 1'
#
loop_
_entity.id
_entity.type
_entity.pdbx_description
1 polymer ?
#
loop_
_entity_poly.entity_id
_entity_poly.type
_entity_poly.pdbx_seq_one_letter_code
_entity_poly.pdbx_strand_id
1 'polypeptide(L)'
;MPDIAALHPQVVHFVVALGLVGVLFRIVSLTGKAAWTSPAAAALLILAAGASVVATESGEQAHGIPERIPGAREVVHEHEEAGEMARNLLVLLALVEVAGVALARSDKAKFLRMGSAAVGLVACFYLYEAGEHGGELVYSYAGGVGTRSGNPEHVTRLLVAGLYQQARTKRQAGDSAEAARLIDELARQRPGDAAIQLLQAESALRDRKDPATALTLLAAITPSDRDRFAKIRVGLLRVDAYLAAGFRDSAQATLAPLAQEFPDAPWLKEAQAKLQ
;
A
#
# COMPACT_ATOMS: atom_id res chain seq x y z
N MET A 1 2.37 1.12 31.69
CA MET A 1 3.21 1.85 30.72
C MET A 1 2.30 2.62 29.78
N PRO A 2 2.76 3.72 29.15
CA PRO A 2 1.96 4.40 28.12
C PRO A 2 1.69 3.45 26.93
N ASP A 3 0.51 3.59 26.32
CA ASP A 3 0.16 2.87 25.08
C ASP A 3 1.02 3.39 23.93
N ILE A 4 1.80 2.49 23.32
CA ILE A 4 2.70 2.75 22.21
C ILE A 4 2.35 1.92 20.96
N ALA A 5 1.21 1.23 20.94
CA ALA A 5 0.79 0.37 19.83
C ALA A 5 0.80 1.12 18.48
N ALA A 6 0.27 2.35 18.46
CA ALA A 6 0.20 3.18 17.26
C ALA A 6 1.57 3.59 16.68
N LEU A 7 2.65 3.44 17.46
CA LEU A 7 4.02 3.71 17.04
C LEU A 7 4.72 2.50 16.45
N HIS A 8 4.17 1.28 16.62
CA HIS A 8 4.82 0.05 16.17
C HIS A 8 5.29 0.14 14.70
N PRO A 9 4.46 0.54 13.72
CA PRO A 9 4.90 0.66 12.33
C PRO A 9 6.03 1.67 12.13
N GLN A 10 6.17 2.71 12.96
CA GLN A 10 7.24 3.69 12.86
C GLN A 10 8.54 3.15 13.47
N VAL A 11 8.45 2.49 14.63
CA VAL A 11 9.61 1.97 15.34
C VAL A 11 10.28 0.85 14.55
N VAL A 12 9.51 -0.04 13.91
CA VAL A 12 10.08 -1.15 13.10
C VAL A 12 10.98 -0.65 11.95
N HIS A 13 10.72 0.53 11.37
CA HIS A 13 11.59 1.08 10.33
C HIS A 13 13.01 1.36 10.84
N PHE A 14 13.14 1.82 12.10
CA PHE A 14 14.44 2.01 12.72
C PHE A 14 15.14 0.67 12.98
N VAL A 15 14.40 -0.37 13.39
CA VAL A 15 14.96 -1.72 13.58
C VAL A 15 15.53 -2.24 12.26
N VAL A 16 14.75 -2.17 11.18
CA VAL A 16 15.16 -2.64 9.85
C VAL A 16 16.35 -1.83 9.32
N ALA A 17 16.26 -0.50 9.33
CA ALA A 17 17.32 0.35 8.78
C ALA A 17 18.63 0.22 9.59
N LEU A 18 18.57 0.32 10.91
CA LEU A 18 19.76 0.23 11.77
C LEU A 18 20.35 -1.18 11.76
N GLY A 19 19.50 -2.21 11.78
CA GLY A 19 19.91 -3.62 11.75
C GLY A 19 20.63 -3.97 10.45
N LEU A 20 19.98 -3.73 9.30
CA LEU A 20 20.54 -4.07 7.98
C LEU A 20 21.83 -3.26 7.69
N VAL A 21 21.84 -1.95 7.95
CA VAL A 21 23.03 -1.11 7.71
C VAL A 21 24.14 -1.46 8.71
N GLY A 22 23.80 -1.77 9.97
CA GLY A 22 24.74 -2.22 10.98
C GLY A 22 25.44 -3.52 10.60
N VAL A 23 24.69 -4.53 10.12
CA VAL A 23 25.26 -5.79 9.63
C VAL A 23 26.11 -5.56 8.37
N LEU A 24 25.65 -4.73 7.44
CA LEU A 24 26.44 -4.37 6.25
C LEU A 24 27.78 -3.74 6.65
N PHE A 25 27.78 -2.76 7.55
CA PHE A 25 29.02 -2.14 8.03
C PHE A 25 29.90 -3.14 8.81
N ARG A 26 29.30 -4.08 9.54
CA ARG A 26 30.05 -5.15 10.20
C ARG A 26 30.78 -6.02 9.16
N ILE A 27 30.13 -6.41 8.07
CA ILE A 27 30.74 -7.17 6.98
C ILE A 27 31.85 -6.35 6.31
N VAL A 28 31.60 -5.07 5.96
CA VAL A 28 32.62 -4.19 5.37
C VAL A 28 33.83 -4.03 6.30
N SER A 29 33.61 -3.97 7.62
CA SER A 29 34.69 -3.83 8.60
C SER A 29 35.68 -5.00 8.59
N LEU A 30 35.25 -6.19 8.17
CA LEU A 30 36.11 -7.37 8.06
C LEU A 30 37.14 -7.24 6.92
N THR A 31 36.89 -6.36 5.94
CA THR A 31 37.84 -6.10 4.85
C THR A 31 39.06 -5.30 5.31
N GLY A 32 38.97 -4.60 6.44
CA GLY A 32 39.99 -3.67 6.94
C GLY A 32 40.18 -2.40 6.10
N LYS A 33 39.49 -2.26 4.95
CA LYS A 33 39.68 -1.14 4.01
C LYS A 33 38.99 0.16 4.44
N ALA A 34 38.05 0.09 5.38
CA ALA A 34 37.28 1.23 5.87
C ALA A 34 37.19 1.20 7.39
N ALA A 35 38.21 1.74 8.08
CA ALA A 35 38.34 1.64 9.54
C ALA A 35 37.16 2.22 10.33
N TRP A 36 36.45 3.21 9.78
CA TRP A 36 35.28 3.84 10.39
C TRP A 36 34.05 2.91 10.47
N THR A 37 34.00 1.86 9.64
CA THR A 37 32.84 0.96 9.57
C THR A 37 32.70 0.06 10.79
N SER A 38 33.80 -0.26 11.50
CA SER A 38 33.72 -1.06 12.73
C SER A 38 33.01 -0.33 13.87
N PRO A 39 33.41 0.90 14.29
CA PRO A 39 32.68 1.62 15.33
C PRO A 39 31.26 2.01 14.88
N ALA A 40 31.05 2.30 13.59
CA ALA A 40 29.71 2.57 13.06
C ALA A 40 28.79 1.34 13.16
N ALA A 41 29.29 0.15 12.79
CA ALA A 41 28.55 -1.10 12.94
C ALA A 41 28.15 -1.38 14.39
N ALA A 42 29.09 -1.22 15.34
CA ALA A 42 28.80 -1.39 16.76
C ALA A 42 27.70 -0.43 17.24
N ALA A 43 27.81 0.86 16.92
CA ALA A 43 26.81 1.86 17.29
C ALA A 43 25.43 1.54 16.70
N LEU A 44 25.36 1.22 15.41
CA LEU A 44 24.12 0.90 14.71
C LEU A 44 23.44 -0.36 15.27
N LEU A 45 24.20 -1.43 15.51
CA LEU A 45 23.66 -2.69 16.04
C LEU A 45 23.17 -2.55 17.48
N ILE A 46 23.85 -1.75 18.31
CA ILE A 46 23.39 -1.44 19.68
C ILE A 46 22.08 -0.64 19.64
N LEU A 47 22.00 0.37 18.76
CA LEU A 47 20.76 1.15 18.59
C LEU A 47 19.63 0.30 17.99
N ALA A 48 19.93 -0.60 17.05
CA ALA A 48 18.98 -1.54 16.48
C ALA A 48 18.41 -2.47 17.56
N ALA A 49 19.25 -2.97 18.47
CA ALA A 49 18.80 -3.78 19.60
C ALA A 49 17.85 -2.99 20.50
N GLY A 50 18.20 -1.76 20.87
CA GLY A 50 17.32 -0.89 21.66
C GLY A 50 15.98 -0.64 20.97
N ALA A 51 16.00 -0.31 19.68
CA ALA A 51 14.79 -0.13 18.88
C ALA A 51 13.96 -1.42 18.78
N SER A 52 14.61 -2.60 18.68
CA SER A 52 13.92 -3.89 18.55
C SER A 52 13.12 -4.27 19.81
N VAL A 53 13.62 -3.92 21.00
CA VAL A 53 12.88 -4.11 22.25
C VAL A 53 11.62 -3.25 22.27
N VAL A 54 11.75 -1.97 21.89
CA VAL A 54 10.59 -1.05 21.78
C VAL A 54 9.62 -1.53 20.70
N ALA A 55 10.11 -2.07 19.59
CA ALA A 55 9.29 -2.61 18.51
C ALA A 55 8.47 -3.82 18.98
N THR A 56 9.06 -4.77 19.70
CA THR A 56 8.31 -5.94 20.21
C THR A 56 7.30 -5.54 21.27
N GLU A 57 7.63 -4.60 22.16
CA GLU A 57 6.66 -4.14 23.18
C GLU A 57 5.48 -3.37 22.56
N SER A 58 5.76 -2.53 21.55
CA SER A 58 4.68 -1.86 20.81
C SER A 58 3.88 -2.83 19.93
N GLY A 59 4.50 -3.92 19.46
CA GLY A 59 3.85 -4.98 18.69
C GLY A 59 2.85 -5.79 19.52
N GLU A 60 3.27 -6.22 20.72
CA GLU A 60 2.41 -6.91 21.69
C GLU A 60 1.17 -6.08 22.02
N GLN A 61 1.30 -4.77 22.19
CA GLN A 61 0.15 -3.90 22.44
C GLN A 61 -0.76 -3.74 21.20
N ALA A 62 -0.21 -3.92 20.00
CA ALA A 62 -0.93 -3.74 18.74
C ALA A 62 -1.64 -5.01 18.25
N HIS A 63 -1.20 -6.20 18.68
CA HIS A 63 -1.55 -7.46 18.02
C HIS A 63 -3.02 -7.89 18.08
N GLY A 64 -3.73 -7.47 19.11
CA GLY A 64 -5.02 -8.06 19.47
C GLY A 64 -6.14 -7.62 18.52
N ILE A 65 -5.92 -6.55 17.75
CA ILE A 65 -6.85 -6.09 16.71
C ILE A 65 -6.68 -6.93 15.43
N PRO A 66 -5.48 -7.02 14.80
CA PRO A 66 -5.30 -7.85 13.61
C PRO A 66 -5.54 -9.33 13.87
N GLU A 67 -5.25 -9.87 15.05
CA GLU A 67 -5.50 -11.30 15.36
C GLU A 67 -6.99 -11.69 15.29
N ARG A 68 -7.89 -10.73 15.51
CA ARG A 68 -9.35 -10.95 15.44
C ARG A 68 -9.88 -10.94 14.01
N ILE A 69 -9.08 -10.56 13.02
CA ILE A 69 -9.49 -10.59 11.62
C ILE A 69 -9.57 -12.06 11.19
N PRO A 70 -10.73 -12.54 10.68
CA PRO A 70 -10.87 -13.92 10.25
C PRO A 70 -9.80 -14.32 9.23
N GLY A 71 -9.06 -15.39 9.52
CA GLY A 71 -7.97 -15.90 8.68
C GLY A 71 -6.59 -15.26 8.92
N ALA A 72 -6.48 -14.16 9.68
CA ALA A 72 -5.20 -13.45 9.87
C ALA A 72 -4.36 -13.98 11.04
N ARG A 73 -4.96 -14.76 11.96
CA ARG A 73 -4.32 -15.17 13.23
C ARG A 73 -2.95 -15.83 13.05
N GLU A 74 -2.82 -16.74 12.10
CA GLU A 74 -1.56 -17.45 11.85
C GLU A 74 -0.46 -16.47 11.42
N VAL A 75 -0.77 -15.58 10.47
CA VAL A 75 0.18 -14.59 9.96
C VAL A 75 0.58 -13.58 11.05
N VAL A 76 -0.33 -13.24 11.98
CA VAL A 76 0.01 -12.42 13.15
C VAL A 76 1.03 -13.16 14.03
N HIS A 77 0.79 -14.44 14.29
CA HIS A 77 1.67 -15.26 15.11
C HIS A 77 3.05 -15.41 14.47
N GLU A 78 3.14 -15.72 13.18
CA GLU A 78 4.40 -15.83 12.44
C GLU A 78 5.18 -14.49 12.44
N HIS A 79 4.48 -13.36 12.27
CA HIS A 79 5.07 -12.02 12.39
C HIS A 79 5.65 -11.76 13.78
N GLU A 80 4.92 -12.12 14.84
CA GLU A 80 5.37 -11.99 16.23
C GLU A 80 6.60 -12.85 16.51
N GLU A 81 6.55 -14.15 16.18
CA GLU A 81 7.65 -15.08 16.41
C GLU A 81 8.91 -14.63 15.68
N ALA A 82 8.79 -14.23 14.41
CA ALA A 82 9.92 -13.71 13.65
C ALA A 82 10.47 -12.40 14.25
N GLY A 83 9.59 -11.50 14.69
CA GLY A 83 9.96 -10.25 15.36
C GLY A 83 10.68 -10.48 16.69
N GLU A 84 10.22 -11.43 17.49
CA GLU A 84 10.86 -11.84 18.74
C GLU A 84 12.23 -12.47 18.50
N MET A 85 12.35 -13.33 17.49
CA MET A 85 13.63 -13.93 17.09
C MET A 85 14.61 -12.86 16.61
N ALA A 86 14.16 -11.90 15.79
CA ALA A 86 14.96 -10.76 15.36
C ALA A 86 15.43 -9.91 16.56
N ARG A 87 14.54 -9.59 17.51
CA ARG A 87 14.90 -8.89 18.77
C ARG A 87 15.97 -9.65 19.53
N ASN A 88 15.76 -10.94 19.78
CA ASN A 88 16.68 -11.75 20.59
C ASN A 88 18.08 -11.80 19.96
N LEU A 89 18.16 -11.95 18.64
CA LEU A 89 19.42 -11.93 17.90
C LEU A 89 20.09 -10.55 17.90
N LEU A 90 19.32 -9.46 17.76
CA LEU A 90 19.86 -8.09 17.82
C LEU A 90 20.38 -7.75 19.23
N VAL A 91 19.68 -8.17 20.28
CA VAL A 91 20.15 -8.03 21.67
C VAL A 91 21.44 -8.83 21.88
N LEU A 92 21.51 -10.07 21.41
CA LEU A 92 22.74 -10.86 21.43
C LEU A 92 23.88 -10.14 20.69
N LEU A 93 23.61 -9.61 19.49
CA LEU A 93 24.58 -8.83 18.72
C LEU A 93 25.06 -7.60 19.49
N ALA A 94 24.18 -6.84 20.13
CA ALA A 94 24.57 -5.70 20.94
C ALA A 94 25.54 -6.10 22.07
N LEU A 95 25.30 -7.23 22.74
CA LEU A 95 26.23 -7.76 23.76
C LEU A 95 27.59 -8.13 23.16
N VAL A 96 27.60 -8.80 21.99
CA VAL A 96 28.82 -9.13 21.25
C VAL A 96 29.57 -7.86 20.83
N GLU A 97 28.85 -6.82 20.41
CA GLU A 97 29.44 -5.54 19.99
C GLU A 97 30.05 -4.78 21.17
N VAL A 98 29.36 -4.72 22.31
CA VAL A 98 29.91 -4.15 23.55
C VAL A 98 31.17 -4.90 23.97
N ALA A 99 31.15 -6.24 23.94
CA ALA A 99 32.33 -7.06 24.22
C ALA A 99 33.46 -6.81 23.20
N GLY A 100 33.13 -6.66 21.91
CA GLY A 100 34.08 -6.36 20.84
C GLY A 100 34.76 -5.01 21.00
N VAL A 101 34.04 -4.00 21.50
CA VAL A 101 34.59 -2.68 21.85
C VAL A 101 35.47 -2.78 23.10
N ALA A 102 35.01 -3.46 24.15
CA ALA A 102 35.76 -3.63 25.40
C ALA A 102 37.08 -4.40 25.19
N LEU A 103 37.06 -5.39 24.31
CA LEU A 103 38.21 -6.23 23.98
C LEU A 103 38.95 -5.78 22.71
N ALA A 104 38.80 -4.52 22.29
CA ALA A 104 39.33 -4.02 21.02
C ALA A 104 40.86 -4.19 20.84
N ARG A 105 41.63 -4.31 21.93
CA ARG A 105 43.09 -4.54 21.92
C ARG A 105 43.48 -6.02 22.03
N SER A 106 42.51 -6.93 22.11
CA SER A 106 42.73 -8.38 22.24
C SER A 106 42.64 -9.07 20.88
N ASP A 107 43.39 -10.15 20.69
CA ASP A 107 43.29 -11.04 19.52
C ASP A 107 41.88 -11.63 19.35
N LYS A 108 41.09 -11.68 20.43
CA LYS A 108 39.69 -12.13 20.42
C LYS A 108 38.76 -11.20 19.65
N ALA A 109 39.13 -9.92 19.47
CA ALA A 109 38.29 -8.93 18.78
C ALA A 109 37.96 -9.35 17.34
N LYS A 110 38.91 -9.98 16.63
CA LYS A 110 38.67 -10.45 15.25
C LYS A 110 37.60 -11.54 15.20
N PHE A 111 37.66 -12.50 16.12
CA PHE A 111 36.68 -13.58 16.20
C PHE A 111 35.29 -13.06 16.59
N LEU A 112 35.21 -12.09 17.52
CA LEU A 112 33.94 -11.46 17.88
C LEU A 112 33.31 -10.72 16.69
N ARG A 113 34.10 -10.02 15.87
CA ARG A 113 33.57 -9.35 14.67
C ARG A 113 33.10 -10.34 13.61
N MET A 114 33.82 -11.45 13.41
CA MET A 114 33.39 -12.51 12.49
C MET A 114 32.11 -13.18 12.98
N GLY A 115 32.03 -13.48 14.28
CA GLY A 115 30.82 -14.02 14.91
C GLY A 115 29.64 -13.07 14.80
N SER A 116 29.86 -11.77 15.07
CA SER A 116 28.84 -10.72 14.88
C SER A 116 28.36 -10.65 13.43
N ALA A 117 29.25 -10.75 12.43
CA ALA A 117 28.83 -10.78 11.03
C ALA A 117 27.95 -12.00 10.71
N ALA A 118 28.31 -13.18 11.21
CA ALA A 118 27.56 -14.41 10.98
C ALA A 118 26.17 -14.38 11.66
N VAL A 119 26.12 -14.02 12.94
CA VAL A 119 24.85 -13.86 13.68
C VAL A 119 24.02 -12.72 13.07
N GLY A 120 24.67 -11.66 12.59
CA GLY A 120 24.05 -10.55 11.88
C GLY A 120 23.29 -10.98 10.64
N LEU A 121 23.84 -11.89 9.83
CA LEU A 121 23.14 -12.43 8.66
C LEU A 121 21.89 -13.23 9.06
N VAL A 122 21.95 -14.00 10.15
CA VAL A 122 20.78 -14.71 10.68
C VAL A 122 19.73 -13.72 11.20
N ALA A 123 20.16 -12.63 11.87
CA ALA A 123 19.25 -11.56 12.29
C ALA A 123 18.58 -10.87 11.08
N CYS A 124 19.33 -10.62 10.00
CA CYS A 124 18.78 -10.09 8.75
C CYS A 124 17.69 -11.00 8.16
N PHE A 125 17.85 -12.32 8.24
CA PHE A 125 16.83 -13.27 7.80
C PHE A 125 15.53 -13.12 8.61
N TYR A 126 15.60 -13.11 9.95
CA TYR A 126 14.39 -12.91 10.76
C TYR A 126 13.78 -11.50 10.64
N LEU A 127 14.59 -10.47 10.38
CA LEU A 127 14.06 -9.14 10.02
C LEU A 127 13.29 -9.17 8.70
N TYR A 128 13.75 -9.97 7.72
CA TYR A 128 13.02 -10.18 6.48
C TYR A 128 11.71 -10.92 6.71
N GLU A 129 11.72 -12.06 7.42
CA GLU A 129 10.51 -12.84 7.72
C GLU A 129 9.47 -12.00 8.49
N ALA A 130 9.89 -11.27 9.52
CA ALA A 130 9.00 -10.37 10.24
C ALA A 130 8.41 -9.29 9.32
N GLY A 131 9.21 -8.77 8.38
CA GLY A 131 8.75 -7.82 7.37
C GLY A 131 7.77 -8.42 6.36
N GLU A 132 8.00 -9.65 5.92
CA GLU A 132 7.16 -10.38 4.96
C GLU A 132 5.77 -10.66 5.57
N HIS A 133 5.71 -11.31 6.74
CA HIS A 133 4.45 -11.57 7.43
C HIS A 133 3.74 -10.27 7.84
N GLY A 134 4.50 -9.25 8.28
CA GLY A 134 3.94 -7.92 8.55
C GLY A 134 3.34 -7.26 7.31
N GLY A 135 3.98 -7.44 6.14
CA GLY A 135 3.45 -7.02 4.85
C GLY A 135 2.18 -7.76 4.47
N GLU A 136 2.16 -9.09 4.63
CA GLU A 136 0.99 -9.92 4.36
C GLU A 136 -0.22 -9.49 5.22
N LEU A 137 -0.02 -9.21 6.51
CA LEU A 137 -1.08 -8.66 7.37
C LEU A 137 -1.69 -7.38 6.81
N VAL A 138 -0.86 -6.46 6.31
CA VAL A 138 -1.32 -5.17 5.81
C VAL A 138 -1.98 -5.31 4.44
N TYR A 139 -1.40 -6.07 3.52
CA TYR A 139 -1.84 -6.13 2.13
C TYR A 139 -2.93 -7.17 1.87
N SER A 140 -2.93 -8.30 2.58
CA SER A 140 -3.89 -9.39 2.39
C SER A 140 -5.07 -9.31 3.34
N TYR A 141 -4.82 -8.89 4.59
CA TYR A 141 -5.83 -8.88 5.66
C TYR A 141 -6.26 -7.49 6.11
N ALA A 142 -5.64 -6.44 5.56
CA ALA A 142 -5.90 -5.05 5.92
C ALA A 142 -5.73 -4.75 7.43
N GLY A 143 -4.81 -5.43 8.10
CA GLY A 143 -4.58 -5.34 9.55
C GLY A 143 -4.28 -3.93 10.09
N GLY A 144 -3.86 -3.00 9.22
CA GLY A 144 -3.59 -1.60 9.57
C GLY A 144 -4.70 -0.59 9.25
N VAL A 145 -5.79 -0.98 8.58
CA VAL A 145 -6.80 -0.03 8.09
C VAL A 145 -7.79 0.35 9.19
N GLY A 146 -7.85 1.63 9.53
CA GLY A 146 -8.79 2.19 10.52
C GLY A 146 -8.46 1.85 11.98
N THR A 147 -7.66 0.81 12.21
CA THR A 147 -7.15 0.36 13.52
C THR A 147 -6.08 1.30 14.05
N ARG A 148 -5.18 1.79 13.19
CA ARG A 148 -4.13 2.76 13.55
C ARG A 148 -4.67 4.13 13.95
N SER A 149 -5.70 4.63 13.25
CA SER A 149 -6.21 6.01 13.45
C SER A 149 -7.46 6.09 14.31
N GLY A 150 -8.13 4.96 14.56
CA GLY A 150 -9.48 4.92 15.12
C GLY A 150 -10.53 5.60 14.23
N ASN A 151 -10.19 6.01 13.01
CA ASN A 151 -11.10 6.70 12.11
C ASN A 151 -11.86 5.68 11.25
N PRO A 152 -13.18 5.52 11.45
CA PRO A 152 -13.99 4.57 10.67
C PRO A 152 -13.99 4.88 9.18
N GLU A 153 -13.71 6.12 8.78
CA GLU A 153 -13.61 6.50 7.37
C GLU A 153 -12.52 5.72 6.61
N HIS A 154 -11.45 5.29 7.30
CA HIS A 154 -10.40 4.49 6.68
C HIS A 154 -10.93 3.11 6.28
N VAL A 155 -11.82 2.52 7.07
CA VAL A 155 -12.48 1.25 6.74
C VAL A 155 -13.37 1.43 5.51
N THR A 156 -14.13 2.54 5.44
CA THR A 156 -14.93 2.87 4.25
C THR A 156 -14.06 3.03 3.00
N ARG A 157 -12.90 3.68 3.11
CA ARG A 157 -11.97 3.82 1.96
C ARG A 157 -11.45 2.47 1.48
N LEU A 158 -11.13 1.55 2.39
CA LEU A 158 -10.74 0.18 2.03
C LEU A 158 -11.89 -0.58 1.35
N LEU A 159 -13.11 -0.49 1.89
CA LEU A 159 -14.27 -1.12 1.26
C LEU A 159 -14.46 -0.64 -0.18
N VAL A 160 -14.37 0.68 -0.42
CA VAL A 160 -14.45 1.27 -1.76
C VAL A 160 -13.35 0.74 -2.67
N ALA A 161 -12.10 0.66 -2.19
CA ALA A 161 -10.98 0.13 -2.96
C ALA A 161 -11.18 -1.36 -3.31
N GLY A 162 -11.64 -2.16 -2.35
CA GLY A 162 -11.94 -3.59 -2.53
C GLY A 162 -13.04 -3.83 -3.57
N LEU A 163 -14.16 -3.12 -3.46
CA LEU A 163 -15.27 -3.19 -4.41
C LEU A 163 -14.82 -2.81 -5.82
N TYR A 164 -14.03 -1.73 -5.96
CA TYR A 164 -13.49 -1.29 -7.23
C TYR A 164 -12.59 -2.36 -7.87
N GLN A 165 -11.64 -2.90 -7.11
CA GLN A 165 -10.70 -3.89 -7.61
C GLN A 165 -11.40 -5.20 -7.98
N GLN A 166 -12.39 -5.62 -7.19
CA GLN A 166 -13.20 -6.80 -7.49
C GLN A 166 -14.04 -6.59 -8.76
N ALA A 167 -14.66 -5.42 -8.92
CA ALA A 167 -15.43 -5.09 -10.13
C ALA A 167 -14.55 -5.15 -11.39
N ARG A 168 -13.32 -4.62 -11.33
CA ARG A 168 -12.36 -4.71 -12.43
C ARG A 168 -11.98 -6.15 -12.76
N THR A 169 -11.72 -6.96 -11.73
CA THR A 169 -11.36 -8.37 -11.88
C THR A 169 -12.49 -9.16 -12.53
N LYS A 170 -13.73 -8.96 -12.08
CA LYS A 170 -14.93 -9.59 -12.67
C LYS A 170 -15.12 -9.19 -14.12
N ARG A 171 -14.96 -7.91 -14.44
CA ARG A 171 -15.01 -7.40 -15.81
C ARG A 171 -13.94 -8.06 -16.70
N GLN A 172 -12.71 -8.19 -16.22
CA GLN A 172 -11.62 -8.84 -16.97
C GLN A 172 -11.87 -10.33 -17.20
N ALA A 173 -12.55 -11.00 -16.25
CA ALA A 173 -13.00 -12.37 -16.40
C ALA A 173 -14.24 -12.54 -17.31
N GLY A 174 -14.78 -11.44 -17.85
CA GLY A 174 -15.98 -11.44 -18.71
C GLY A 174 -17.32 -11.42 -17.94
N ASP A 175 -17.29 -11.35 -16.61
CA ASP A 175 -18.48 -11.27 -15.77
C ASP A 175 -18.92 -9.81 -15.59
N SER A 176 -19.48 -9.24 -16.67
CA SER A 176 -19.96 -7.85 -16.68
C SER A 176 -21.13 -7.62 -15.72
N ALA A 177 -21.99 -8.61 -15.51
CA ALA A 177 -23.14 -8.47 -14.61
C ALA A 177 -22.68 -8.25 -13.17
N GLU A 178 -21.74 -9.06 -12.69
CA GLU A 178 -21.19 -8.92 -11.34
C GLU A 178 -20.35 -7.65 -11.20
N ALA A 179 -19.57 -7.29 -12.22
CA ALA A 179 -18.85 -6.02 -12.24
C ALA A 179 -19.81 -4.82 -12.03
N ALA A 180 -20.95 -4.81 -12.73
CA ALA A 180 -21.96 -3.76 -12.58
C ALA A 180 -22.61 -3.76 -11.20
N ARG A 181 -22.88 -4.93 -10.61
CA ARG A 181 -23.43 -5.05 -9.26
C ARG A 181 -22.48 -4.46 -8.21
N LEU A 182 -21.18 -4.70 -8.35
CA LEU A 182 -20.14 -4.20 -7.44
C LEU A 182 -19.95 -2.69 -7.56
N ILE A 183 -20.04 -2.12 -8.77
CA ILE A 183 -20.00 -0.67 -8.96
C ILE A 183 -21.24 0.02 -8.37
N ASP A 184 -22.42 -0.58 -8.47
CA ASP A 184 -23.61 -0.05 -7.78
C ASP A 184 -23.48 -0.07 -6.26
N GLU A 185 -22.88 -1.13 -5.70
CA GLU A 185 -22.57 -1.16 -4.27
C GLU A 185 -21.60 -0.04 -3.90
N LEU A 186 -20.56 0.15 -4.71
CA LEU A 186 -19.59 1.23 -4.51
C LEU A 186 -20.28 2.61 -4.52
N ALA A 187 -21.23 2.84 -5.44
CA ALA A 187 -22.05 4.06 -5.46
C ALA A 187 -22.95 4.21 -4.23
N ARG A 188 -23.51 3.12 -3.70
CA ARG A 188 -24.28 3.14 -2.44
C ARG A 188 -23.42 3.56 -1.24
N GLN A 189 -22.15 3.13 -1.19
CA GLN A 189 -21.24 3.47 -0.10
C GLN A 189 -20.81 4.95 -0.12
N ARG A 190 -20.81 5.60 -1.29
CA ARG A 190 -20.38 7.00 -1.47
C ARG A 190 -21.24 7.73 -2.52
N PRO A 191 -22.53 7.99 -2.23
CA PRO A 191 -23.47 8.50 -3.23
C PRO A 191 -23.15 9.93 -3.72
N GLY A 192 -22.38 10.71 -2.96
CA GLY A 192 -22.00 12.08 -3.31
C GLY A 192 -20.63 12.22 -3.98
N ASP A 193 -19.92 11.13 -4.23
CA ASP A 193 -18.59 11.17 -4.83
C ASP A 193 -18.70 11.16 -6.37
N ALA A 194 -18.29 12.27 -7.00
CA ALA A 194 -18.41 12.46 -8.45
C ALA A 194 -17.60 11.44 -9.27
N ALA A 195 -16.45 10.98 -8.77
CA ALA A 195 -15.64 9.97 -9.46
C ALA A 195 -16.35 8.62 -9.45
N ILE A 196 -17.04 8.31 -8.35
CA ILE A 196 -17.83 7.09 -8.19
C ILE A 196 -19.09 7.12 -9.05
N GLN A 197 -19.80 8.26 -9.09
CA GLN A 197 -20.93 8.44 -10.00
C GLN A 197 -20.53 8.26 -11.47
N LEU A 198 -19.34 8.78 -11.84
CA LEU A 198 -18.79 8.61 -13.18
C LEU A 198 -18.47 7.13 -13.50
N LEU A 199 -17.90 6.40 -12.54
CA LEU A 199 -17.69 4.95 -12.67
C LEU A 199 -19.02 4.20 -12.82
N GLN A 200 -20.07 4.61 -12.11
CA GLN A 200 -21.39 4.02 -12.23
C GLN A 200 -21.99 4.25 -13.61
N ALA A 201 -21.89 5.46 -14.15
CA ALA A 201 -22.31 5.75 -15.51
C ALA A 201 -21.54 4.92 -16.56
N GLU A 202 -20.23 4.79 -16.38
CA GLU A 202 -19.39 3.97 -17.27
C GLU A 202 -19.80 2.50 -17.21
N SER A 203 -20.10 1.99 -16.01
CA SER A 203 -20.58 0.62 -15.81
C SER A 203 -21.96 0.39 -16.41
N ALA A 204 -22.89 1.34 -16.29
CA ALA A 204 -24.19 1.27 -16.95
C ALA A 204 -24.04 1.14 -18.48
N LEU A 205 -23.16 1.94 -19.08
CA LEU A 205 -22.90 1.87 -20.52
C LEU A 205 -22.18 0.58 -20.93
N ARG A 206 -21.10 0.23 -20.23
CA ARG A 206 -20.15 -0.80 -20.69
C ARG A 206 -20.52 -2.20 -20.21
N ASP A 207 -20.96 -2.32 -18.97
CA ASP A 207 -21.23 -3.61 -18.33
C ASP A 207 -22.70 -4.00 -18.48
N ARG A 208 -23.63 -3.07 -18.19
CA ARG A 208 -25.09 -3.33 -18.34
C ARG A 208 -25.59 -3.17 -19.76
N LYS A 209 -24.84 -2.47 -20.62
CA LYS A 209 -25.28 -2.08 -21.97
C LYS A 209 -26.60 -1.30 -21.93
N ASP A 210 -26.74 -0.45 -20.92
CA ASP A 210 -27.90 0.39 -20.67
C ASP A 210 -27.50 1.87 -20.84
N PRO A 211 -27.52 2.38 -22.09
CA PRO A 211 -27.13 3.75 -22.36
C PRO A 211 -28.13 4.78 -21.79
N ALA A 212 -29.39 4.39 -21.59
CA ALA A 212 -30.40 5.30 -21.01
C ALA A 212 -30.05 5.63 -19.56
N THR A 213 -29.77 4.60 -18.75
CA THR A 213 -29.30 4.78 -17.36
C THR A 213 -27.98 5.54 -17.31
N ALA A 214 -27.04 5.26 -18.21
CA ALA A 214 -25.77 5.98 -18.28
C ALA A 214 -25.98 7.48 -18.53
N LEU A 215 -26.86 7.86 -19.45
CA LEU A 215 -27.19 9.26 -19.73
C LEU A 215 -27.85 9.95 -18.53
N THR A 216 -28.76 9.27 -17.84
CA THR A 216 -29.38 9.80 -16.61
C THR A 216 -28.34 10.08 -15.53
N LEU A 217 -27.42 9.14 -15.28
CA LEU A 217 -26.35 9.31 -14.30
C LEU A 217 -25.40 10.44 -14.70
N LEU A 218 -25.00 10.51 -15.98
CA LEU A 218 -24.14 11.56 -16.50
C LEU A 218 -24.77 12.96 -16.43
N ALA A 219 -26.09 13.07 -16.49
CA ALA A 219 -26.79 14.34 -16.37
C ALA A 219 -26.73 14.91 -14.95
N ALA A 220 -26.58 14.06 -13.93
CA ALA A 220 -26.43 14.46 -12.54
C ALA A 220 -25.01 14.95 -12.18
N ILE A 221 -24.02 14.67 -13.03
CA ILE A 221 -22.63 15.07 -12.82
C ILE A 221 -22.38 16.42 -13.48
N THR A 222 -22.02 17.42 -12.68
CA THR A 222 -21.60 18.74 -13.15
C THR A 222 -20.12 18.95 -12.84
N PRO A 223 -19.21 18.68 -13.79
CA PRO A 223 -17.79 18.99 -13.62
C PRO A 223 -17.59 20.49 -13.37
N SER A 224 -16.64 20.83 -12.50
CA SER A 224 -16.19 22.23 -12.38
C SER A 224 -15.52 22.68 -13.68
N ASP A 225 -15.73 23.93 -14.10
CA ASP A 225 -15.04 24.51 -15.26
C ASP A 225 -13.51 24.51 -15.14
N ARG A 226 -12.98 24.40 -13.90
CA ARG A 226 -11.55 24.30 -13.65
C ARG A 226 -11.01 22.88 -13.83
N ASP A 227 -11.87 21.87 -13.78
CA ASP A 227 -11.50 20.46 -13.95
C ASP A 227 -11.70 20.01 -15.40
N ARG A 228 -10.72 20.39 -16.23
CA ARG A 228 -10.67 20.02 -17.65
C ARG A 228 -10.76 18.51 -17.87
N PHE A 229 -10.14 17.72 -16.99
CA PHE A 229 -10.10 16.27 -17.14
C PHE A 229 -11.49 15.66 -16.91
N ALA A 230 -12.17 16.04 -15.83
CA ALA A 230 -13.52 15.58 -15.55
C ALA A 230 -14.51 16.01 -16.67
N LYS A 231 -14.38 17.25 -17.17
CA LYS A 231 -15.19 17.76 -18.28
C LYS A 231 -15.05 16.91 -19.54
N ILE A 232 -13.81 16.62 -19.95
CA ILE A 232 -13.53 15.75 -21.11
C ILE A 232 -14.08 14.35 -20.87
N ARG A 233 -13.82 13.75 -19.69
CA ARG A 233 -14.23 12.37 -19.42
C ARG A 233 -15.75 12.20 -19.41
N VAL A 234 -16.48 13.10 -18.74
CA VAL A 234 -17.96 13.11 -18.73
C VAL A 234 -18.50 13.33 -20.14
N GLY A 235 -17.96 14.31 -20.88
CA GLY A 235 -18.42 14.61 -22.22
C GLY A 235 -18.20 13.46 -23.21
N LEU A 236 -17.03 12.82 -23.21
CA LEU A 236 -16.75 11.66 -24.06
C LEU A 236 -17.62 10.46 -23.70
N LEU A 237 -17.85 10.20 -22.41
CA LEU A 237 -18.72 9.10 -21.99
C LEU A 237 -20.18 9.37 -22.40
N ARG A 238 -20.61 10.64 -22.40
CA ARG A 238 -21.93 11.06 -22.89
C ARG A 238 -22.06 10.87 -24.41
N VAL A 239 -21.01 11.16 -25.17
CA VAL A 239 -20.95 10.86 -26.62
C VAL A 239 -21.11 9.36 -26.85
N ASP A 240 -20.33 8.52 -26.14
CA ASP A 240 -20.40 7.06 -26.27
C ASP A 240 -21.79 6.53 -25.87
N ALA A 241 -22.43 7.10 -24.84
CA ALA A 241 -23.78 6.72 -24.43
C ALA A 241 -24.86 7.10 -25.45
N TYR A 242 -24.78 8.30 -26.04
CA TYR A 242 -25.70 8.70 -27.12
C TYR A 242 -25.54 7.81 -28.36
N LEU A 243 -24.30 7.47 -28.74
CA LEU A 243 -24.03 6.54 -29.83
C LEU A 243 -24.63 5.16 -29.57
N ALA A 244 -24.43 4.61 -28.36
CA ALA A 244 -24.99 3.32 -27.98
C ALA A 244 -26.53 3.33 -27.93
N ALA A 245 -27.16 4.47 -27.66
CA ALA A 245 -28.61 4.65 -27.73
C ALA A 245 -29.14 4.94 -29.15
N GLY A 246 -28.27 5.08 -30.16
CA GLY A 246 -28.65 5.41 -31.54
C GLY A 246 -28.90 6.90 -31.81
N PHE A 247 -28.58 7.80 -30.87
CA PHE A 247 -28.79 9.24 -30.98
C PHE A 247 -27.56 9.96 -31.53
N ARG A 248 -27.26 9.75 -32.82
CA ARG A 248 -26.04 10.27 -33.47
C ARG A 248 -25.96 11.80 -33.48
N ASP A 249 -27.07 12.49 -33.72
CA ASP A 249 -27.12 13.97 -33.72
C ASP A 249 -26.79 14.53 -32.33
N SER A 250 -27.29 13.90 -31.27
CA SER A 250 -26.98 14.27 -29.88
C SER A 250 -25.53 14.01 -29.52
N ALA A 251 -24.95 12.92 -30.03
CA ALA A 251 -23.53 12.62 -29.86
C ALA A 251 -22.65 13.69 -30.55
N GLN A 252 -22.98 14.08 -31.78
CA GLN A 252 -22.28 15.13 -32.51
C GLN A 252 -22.40 16.50 -31.83
N ALA A 253 -23.61 16.86 -31.38
CA ALA A 253 -23.85 18.09 -30.63
C ALA A 253 -23.07 18.15 -29.30
N THR A 254 -22.85 16.99 -28.66
CA THR A 254 -22.06 16.90 -27.42
C THR A 254 -20.55 16.99 -27.69
N LEU A 255 -20.06 16.41 -28.79
CA LEU A 255 -18.63 16.44 -29.14
C LEU A 255 -18.17 17.82 -29.65
N ALA A 256 -19.01 18.54 -30.40
CA ALA A 256 -18.67 19.82 -31.02
C ALA A 256 -18.04 20.87 -30.06
N PRO A 257 -18.63 21.20 -28.90
CA PRO A 257 -18.03 22.17 -27.98
C PRO A 257 -16.71 21.67 -27.39
N LEU A 258 -16.58 20.36 -27.10
CA LEU A 258 -15.32 19.78 -26.63
C LEU A 258 -14.22 19.88 -27.69
N ALA A 259 -14.56 19.67 -28.97
CA ALA A 259 -13.62 19.80 -30.07
C ALA A 259 -13.16 21.25 -30.28
N GLN A 260 -14.05 22.23 -30.08
CA GLN A 260 -13.70 23.66 -30.16
C GLN A 260 -12.79 24.10 -29.01
N GLU A 261 -13.03 23.60 -27.81
CA GLU A 261 -12.23 23.92 -26.63
C GLU A 261 -10.88 23.20 -26.60
N PHE A 262 -10.81 21.99 -27.18
CA PHE A 262 -9.62 21.15 -27.20
C PHE A 262 -9.27 20.68 -28.64
N PRO A 263 -8.94 21.61 -29.56
CA PRO A 263 -8.76 21.29 -30.99
C PRO A 263 -7.59 20.34 -31.27
N ASP A 264 -6.53 20.39 -30.44
CA ASP A 264 -5.31 19.59 -30.62
C ASP A 264 -5.30 18.30 -29.78
N ALA A 265 -6.45 17.90 -29.21
CA ALA A 265 -6.50 16.77 -28.31
C ALA A 265 -6.31 15.41 -29.05
N PRO A 266 -5.44 14.51 -28.55
CA PRO A 266 -5.21 13.21 -29.18
C PRO A 266 -6.47 12.33 -29.29
N TRP A 267 -7.38 12.41 -28.32
CA TRP A 267 -8.62 11.64 -28.26
C TRP A 267 -9.67 12.09 -29.29
N LEU A 268 -9.53 13.30 -29.87
CA LEU A 268 -10.56 13.88 -30.73
C LEU A 268 -10.74 13.09 -32.03
N LYS A 269 -9.64 12.61 -32.62
CA LYS A 269 -9.68 11.80 -33.85
C LYS A 269 -10.47 10.50 -33.65
N GLU A 270 -10.24 9.82 -32.52
CA GLU A 270 -10.96 8.60 -32.18
C GLU A 270 -12.45 8.87 -31.95
N ALA A 271 -12.79 9.93 -31.22
CA ALA A 271 -14.18 10.31 -30.97
C ALA A 271 -14.92 10.68 -32.27
N GLN A 272 -14.26 11.37 -33.20
CA GLN A 272 -14.84 11.71 -34.51
C GLN A 272 -15.01 10.47 -35.39
N ALA A 273 -14.09 9.51 -35.35
CA ALA A 273 -14.20 8.27 -36.11
C ALA A 273 -15.44 7.44 -35.69
N LYS A 274 -15.81 7.46 -34.40
CA LYS A 274 -17.04 6.80 -33.90
C LYS A 274 -18.33 7.45 -34.41
N LEU A 275 -18.26 8.69 -34.91
CA LEU A 275 -19.39 9.45 -35.46
C LEU A 275 -19.51 9.33 -36.99
N GLN A 276 -18.71 8.48 -37.66
CA GLN A 276 -18.81 8.16 -39.09
C GLN A 276 -19.57 6.84 -39.29
#